data_AF-A0A2T7NKX5-F1
#
_entry.id   AF-A0A2T7NKX5-F1
#
_cell.length_a   1.000
_cell.length_b   1.000
_cell.length_c   1.000
_cell.angle_alpha   90.00
_cell.angle_beta   90.00
_cell.angle_gamma   90.00
#
_symmetry.space_group_name_H-M   'P 1'
#
loop_
_entity.id
_entity.type
_entity.pdbx_description
1 polymer ?
#
loop_
_entity_poly.entity_id
_entity_poly.type
_entity_poly.pdbx_seq_one_letter_code
_entity_poly.pdbx_strand_id
1 'polypeptide(L)'
;MMTRLDFLQHSCLGFSPAWSFTQKFFMLLACVPAVIFSAADVGSKNRCTVSPVLPLSDAVLTCYFPEDISVTKKDFTVYHYARPGSPVAVIDCWWIKGKLDCYSQLGVEYNKTVGKDLTATIKQVTSAHTGKYACQVSGYEASSLEICELHLKLAVLVECLWENNQPKCQVASGYQLQDAVSSYLTLWIQEVTKEKEGNYYCLPAGSLITQQSTCFLSMSEEDEVDDNLVIGLLLGFLLLAVTVAVGIFLLRFIKTANHLTETDGESQRILNVKENTNMFEEHLKSTVQRMYPNMPESFYFVPPLYFNKCRYKPQCVADQVIYVPHSADLSDVRHDQAMHHVLQCLHHMAKQEQEHMFVLTQFQYEDYLNNPGVDFERHCLPLPSGLVDEDKSVACFDFLVVHQAHGILVGVVKAVSDEDQDVQQATDVVVSKQRDGDDFIESQVVEAVQQLKKAVRMINHLMSDHKPFPGIRQTLMLPRLTRQALLRAVVGNTELVESYGPFSLCVSIYIYVCVFATELEELPRSNSCQRSH
;
A
#
# COMPACT_ATOMS: atom_id res chain seq x y z
N MET A 1 23.08 16.44 49.33
CA MET A 1 23.35 15.89 47.98
C MET A 1 22.94 16.97 46.99
N MET A 2 23.79 17.88 46.49
CA MET A 2 25.14 17.71 45.89
C MET A 2 25.07 16.64 44.79
N THR A 3 25.28 16.89 43.50
CA THR A 3 25.72 18.06 42.71
C THR A 3 25.67 17.65 41.22
N ARG A 4 25.82 18.65 40.33
CA ARG A 4 26.33 18.58 38.95
C ARG A 4 25.40 18.02 37.86
N LEU A 5 25.04 18.90 36.93
CA LEU A 5 25.80 19.01 35.68
C LEU A 5 25.77 20.46 35.17
N ASP A 6 26.84 21.21 35.48
CA ASP A 6 27.42 22.12 34.49
C ASP A 6 28.04 21.26 33.39
N PHE A 7 27.96 21.72 32.14
CA PHE A 7 28.82 21.47 30.96
C PHE A 7 27.92 21.55 29.71
N LEU A 8 28.05 22.43 28.74
CA LEU A 8 28.94 23.55 28.47
C LEU A 8 28.26 24.25 27.27
N GLN A 9 27.97 25.55 27.35
CA GLN A 9 27.94 26.38 26.15
C GLN A 9 28.74 27.65 26.42
N HIS A 10 30.06 27.49 26.41
CA HIS A 10 30.96 28.57 26.07
C HIS A 10 30.77 28.88 24.58
N SER A 11 30.31 30.08 24.27
CA SER A 11 30.97 30.99 23.31
C SER A 11 30.11 32.25 23.12
N CYS A 12 30.42 33.31 23.85
CA CYS A 12 30.55 34.66 23.32
C CYS A 12 31.12 35.58 24.43
N LEU A 13 32.43 35.81 24.30
CA LEU A 13 33.17 37.06 24.56
C LEU A 13 32.22 38.24 24.88
N GLY A 14 32.29 38.94 26.01
CA GLY A 14 33.47 39.53 26.63
C GLY A 14 33.34 41.05 26.54
N PHE A 15 32.81 41.71 27.57
CA PHE A 15 32.97 43.15 27.81
C PHE A 15 33.01 43.46 29.31
N SER A 16 34.09 44.12 29.72
CA SER A 16 34.37 44.59 31.07
C SER A 16 33.67 45.95 31.36
N PRO A 17 33.54 46.37 32.62
CA PRO A 17 32.49 47.24 33.12
C PRO A 17 32.87 48.72 33.13
N ALA A 18 32.15 49.58 32.42
CA ALA A 18 32.33 51.03 32.55
C ALA A 18 31.15 51.87 32.02
N TRP A 19 29.90 51.57 32.36
CA TRP A 19 28.74 52.39 31.92
C TRP A 19 27.86 52.79 33.11
N SER A 20 27.61 54.10 33.22
CA SER A 20 26.95 54.74 34.37
C SER A 20 25.44 54.47 34.43
N PHE A 21 24.87 54.63 35.62
CA PHE A 21 23.50 54.25 35.99
C PHE A 21 22.40 54.82 35.06
N THR A 22 22.65 55.95 34.40
CA THR A 22 21.69 56.60 33.48
C THR A 22 21.58 55.91 32.12
N GLN A 23 22.57 55.11 31.72
CA GLN A 23 22.55 54.36 30.44
C GLN A 23 21.88 52.98 30.55
N LYS A 24 21.72 52.44 31.77
CA LYS A 24 20.96 51.20 32.01
C LYS A 24 19.44 51.43 32.01
N PHE A 25 18.98 52.63 32.35
CA PHE A 25 17.55 52.97 32.39
C PHE A 25 16.96 53.18 30.99
N PHE A 26 17.75 53.66 30.03
CA PHE A 26 17.30 53.88 28.66
C PHE A 26 17.09 52.58 27.87
N MET A 27 17.84 51.51 28.19
CA MET A 27 17.60 50.16 27.62
C MET A 27 16.39 49.45 28.23
N LEU A 28 15.95 49.84 29.44
CA LEU A 28 14.74 49.30 30.06
C LEU A 28 13.46 49.98 29.55
N LEU A 29 13.53 51.24 29.07
CA LEU A 29 12.39 51.95 28.48
C LEU A 29 12.23 51.75 26.96
N ALA A 30 13.27 51.27 26.26
CA ALA A 30 13.20 50.94 24.83
C ALA A 30 12.76 49.48 24.55
N CYS A 31 12.55 48.67 25.60
CA CYS A 31 12.10 47.26 25.48
C CYS A 31 10.62 47.04 25.83
N VAL A 32 9.79 48.09 25.87
CA VAL A 32 8.32 47.95 25.86
C VAL A 32 7.78 49.03 24.92
N PRO A 33 7.44 48.68 23.66
CA PRO A 33 6.23 47.91 23.41
C PRO A 33 6.36 46.90 22.25
N ALA A 34 6.31 45.59 22.53
CA ALA A 34 5.93 44.57 21.54
C ALA A 34 5.50 43.24 22.18
N VAL A 35 5.08 43.25 23.45
CA VAL A 35 4.45 42.08 24.06
C VAL A 35 3.07 42.53 24.46
N ILE A 36 2.05 41.79 24.02
CA ILE A 36 0.63 42.14 23.96
C ILE A 36 0.22 42.86 22.66
N PHE A 37 0.54 42.25 21.52
CA PHE A 37 -0.56 41.60 20.80
C PHE A 37 -0.45 40.11 21.10
N SER A 38 -1.14 39.65 22.13
CA SER A 38 -1.78 38.35 22.00
C SER A 38 -2.74 38.52 20.84
N ALA A 39 -2.25 38.21 19.62
CA ALA A 39 -3.16 37.67 18.63
C ALA A 39 -3.87 36.56 19.39
N ALA A 40 -5.19 36.72 19.56
CA ALA A 40 -6.02 35.65 20.04
C ALA A 40 -5.58 34.39 19.31
N ASP A 41 -5.28 33.34 20.07
CA ASP A 41 -5.08 32.00 19.55
C ASP A 41 -6.39 31.58 18.87
N VAL A 42 -6.55 32.03 17.62
CA VAL A 42 -7.61 31.61 16.72
C VAL A 42 -7.10 30.31 16.15
N GLY A 43 -7.41 29.23 16.87
CA GLY A 43 -7.34 27.83 16.50
C GLY A 43 -6.46 27.48 15.30
N SER A 44 -5.19 27.16 15.57
CA SER A 44 -4.27 26.57 14.58
C SER A 44 -4.60 25.09 14.31
N LYS A 45 -5.86 24.77 13.98
CA LYS A 45 -6.31 23.40 13.72
C LYS A 45 -6.92 23.28 12.33
N ASN A 46 -6.61 22.18 11.64
CA ASN A 46 -7.29 21.77 10.43
C ASN A 46 -8.63 21.18 10.83
N ARG A 47 -9.72 21.76 10.36
CA ARG A 47 -11.08 21.37 10.71
C ARG A 47 -11.74 20.66 9.55
N CYS A 48 -12.71 19.79 9.82
CA CYS A 48 -13.55 19.27 8.76
C CYS A 48 -15.00 19.13 9.18
N THR A 49 -15.90 19.20 8.20
CA THR A 49 -17.34 19.03 8.40
C THR A 49 -17.92 18.15 7.31
N VAL A 50 -18.74 17.19 7.72
CA VAL A 50 -19.55 16.36 6.82
C VAL A 50 -20.89 16.09 7.51
N SER A 51 -21.99 16.17 6.76
CA SER A 51 -23.33 15.93 7.30
C SER A 51 -23.79 14.49 7.03
N PRO A 52 -24.61 13.89 7.89
CA PRO A 52 -25.22 12.60 7.60
C PRO A 52 -26.13 12.67 6.36
N VAL A 53 -26.06 11.67 5.49
CA VAL A 53 -26.83 11.62 4.23
C VAL A 53 -27.62 10.33 4.12
N LEU A 54 -28.70 10.35 3.34
CA LEU A 54 -29.41 9.12 2.99
C LEU A 54 -28.52 8.22 2.11
N PRO A 55 -28.72 6.89 2.13
CA PRO A 55 -28.05 6.00 1.20
C PRO A 55 -28.22 6.45 -0.25
N LEU A 56 -27.18 6.25 -1.07
CA LEU A 56 -27.11 6.60 -2.50
C LEU A 56 -27.23 8.10 -2.81
N SER A 57 -27.32 8.96 -1.79
CA SER A 57 -27.24 10.42 -1.96
C SER A 57 -25.79 10.89 -1.98
N ASP A 58 -25.55 12.07 -2.55
CA ASP A 58 -24.24 12.72 -2.51
C ASP A 58 -23.98 13.34 -1.11
N ALA A 59 -22.76 13.21 -0.60
CA ALA A 59 -22.31 13.90 0.61
C ALA A 59 -21.27 14.97 0.31
N VAL A 60 -21.34 16.09 1.03
CA VAL A 60 -20.38 17.19 0.93
C VAL A 60 -19.47 17.17 2.15
N LEU A 61 -18.17 16.98 1.91
CA LEU A 61 -17.10 17.05 2.88
C LEU A 61 -16.34 18.36 2.67
N THR A 62 -16.27 19.19 3.71
CA THR A 62 -15.50 20.45 3.67
C THR A 62 -14.36 20.39 4.66
N CYS A 63 -13.15 20.65 4.17
CA CYS A 63 -11.96 20.90 4.98
C CYS A 63 -11.77 22.40 5.16
N TYR A 64 -11.40 22.83 6.36
CA TYR A 64 -11.02 24.21 6.66
C TYR A 64 -9.59 24.24 7.18
N PHE A 65 -8.78 25.08 6.56
CA PHE A 65 -7.37 25.26 6.87
C PHE A 65 -7.17 26.59 7.61
N PRO A 66 -6.25 26.65 8.59
CA PRO A 66 -5.96 27.87 9.33
C PRO A 66 -5.24 28.92 8.47
N GLU A 67 -4.62 28.50 7.37
CA GLU A 67 -3.97 29.36 6.39
C GLU A 67 -4.44 29.05 4.96
N ASP A 68 -4.15 29.95 4.03
CA ASP A 68 -4.53 29.78 2.62
C ASP A 68 -3.51 28.90 1.90
N ILE A 69 -3.91 27.66 1.60
CA ILE A 69 -3.05 26.65 0.98
C ILE A 69 -2.69 27.03 -0.46
N SER A 70 -3.53 27.82 -1.14
CA SER A 70 -3.24 28.34 -2.48
C SER A 70 -2.04 29.30 -2.49
N VAL A 71 -1.74 29.92 -1.34
CA VAL A 71 -0.63 30.86 -1.17
C VAL A 71 0.59 30.13 -0.63
N THR A 72 0.43 29.30 0.41
CA THR A 72 1.56 28.63 1.08
C THR A 72 2.13 27.47 0.28
N LYS A 73 1.39 26.97 -0.71
CA LYS A 73 1.81 25.85 -1.58
C LYS A 73 2.19 24.59 -0.80
N LYS A 74 1.54 24.36 0.33
CA LYS A 74 1.70 23.13 1.11
C LYS A 74 0.88 22.01 0.50
N ASP A 75 1.46 20.82 0.47
CA ASP A 75 0.76 19.60 0.08
C ASP A 75 -0.27 19.24 1.16
N PHE A 76 -1.34 18.55 0.77
CA PHE A 76 -2.40 18.17 1.69
C PHE A 76 -3.12 16.90 1.21
N THR A 77 -3.66 16.16 2.17
CA THR A 77 -4.34 14.89 1.92
C THR A 77 -5.62 14.83 2.75
N VAL A 78 -6.69 14.34 2.14
CA VAL A 78 -7.94 14.00 2.82
C VAL A 78 -7.96 12.49 3.02
N TYR A 79 -8.02 12.05 4.27
CA TYR A 79 -8.03 10.63 4.64
C TYR A 79 -9.42 10.17 5.05
N HIS A 80 -9.78 8.95 4.65
CA HIS A 80 -10.92 8.19 5.15
C HIS A 80 -10.44 7.00 5.99
N TYR A 81 -11.01 6.84 7.17
CA TYR A 81 -10.67 5.81 8.14
C TYR A 81 -11.85 4.84 8.28
N ALA A 82 -11.99 3.93 7.32
CA ALA A 82 -13.01 2.87 7.37
C ALA A 82 -12.75 1.84 8.49
N ARG A 83 -11.47 1.59 8.82
CA ARG A 83 -11.03 0.72 9.91
C ARG A 83 -9.94 1.41 10.74
N PRO A 84 -9.86 1.13 12.06
CA PRO A 84 -8.78 1.67 12.89
C PRO A 84 -7.42 1.25 12.34
N GLY A 85 -6.51 2.21 12.12
CA GLY A 85 -5.12 1.96 11.70
C GLY A 85 -4.86 1.84 10.20
N SER A 86 -5.88 1.94 9.33
CA SER A 86 -5.70 1.88 7.86
C SER A 86 -6.36 3.08 7.16
N PRO A 87 -5.75 4.29 7.21
CA PRO A 87 -6.25 5.43 6.45
C PRO A 87 -6.10 5.21 4.94
N VAL A 88 -7.14 5.55 4.18
CA VAL A 88 -7.11 5.58 2.72
C VAL A 88 -7.17 7.05 2.28
N ALA A 89 -6.25 7.46 1.41
CA ALA A 89 -6.27 8.80 0.84
C ALA A 89 -7.40 8.90 -0.20
N VAL A 90 -8.44 9.67 0.10
CA VAL A 90 -9.58 9.89 -0.82
C VAL A 90 -9.31 11.06 -1.78
N ILE A 91 -8.50 12.02 -1.33
CA ILE A 91 -7.92 13.10 -2.14
C ILE A 91 -6.49 13.28 -1.67
N ASP A 92 -5.53 13.28 -2.58
CA ASP A 92 -4.13 13.53 -2.27
C ASP A 92 -3.56 14.56 -3.24
N CYS A 93 -3.06 15.68 -2.71
CA CYS A 93 -2.75 16.87 -3.48
C CYS A 93 -1.32 17.34 -3.22
N TRP A 94 -0.57 17.58 -4.29
CA TRP A 94 0.82 18.05 -4.24
C TRP A 94 1.07 19.19 -5.23
N TRP A 95 2.04 20.06 -4.90
CA TRP A 95 2.42 21.18 -5.75
C TRP A 95 3.62 20.85 -6.63
N ILE A 96 3.45 20.91 -7.95
CA ILE A 96 4.55 20.78 -8.92
C ILE A 96 4.77 22.12 -9.62
N LYS A 97 5.94 22.73 -9.40
CA LYS A 97 6.32 24.02 -10.03
C LYS A 97 5.25 25.11 -9.83
N GLY A 98 4.62 25.16 -8.65
CA GLY A 98 3.59 26.14 -8.30
C GLY A 98 2.18 25.84 -8.83
N LYS A 99 1.99 24.74 -9.57
CA LYS A 99 0.68 24.24 -10.02
C LYS A 99 0.24 23.09 -9.12
N LEU A 100 -1.01 23.13 -8.66
CA LEU A 100 -1.62 22.07 -7.88
C LEU A 100 -1.97 20.89 -8.79
N ASP A 101 -1.55 19.70 -8.39
CA ASP A 101 -1.99 18.44 -8.99
C ASP A 101 -2.51 17.53 -7.89
N CYS A 102 -3.55 16.74 -8.18
CA CYS A 102 -4.13 15.88 -7.17
C CYS A 102 -4.66 14.58 -7.74
N TYR A 103 -4.52 13.53 -6.94
CA TYR A 103 -5.27 12.30 -7.03
C TYR A 103 -6.63 12.44 -6.33
N SER A 104 -7.67 11.83 -6.90
CA SER A 104 -8.99 11.68 -6.27
C SER A 104 -9.47 10.25 -6.48
N GLN A 105 -9.93 9.61 -5.39
CA GLN A 105 -10.49 8.27 -5.44
C GLN A 105 -11.77 8.23 -6.29
N LEU A 106 -12.03 7.10 -6.93
CA LEU A 106 -13.25 6.89 -7.73
C LEU A 106 -14.50 7.19 -6.89
N GLY A 107 -15.40 8.03 -7.41
CA GLY A 107 -16.61 8.47 -6.71
C GLY A 107 -16.44 9.70 -5.83
N VAL A 108 -15.22 10.26 -5.70
CA VAL A 108 -14.95 11.51 -4.99
C VAL A 108 -14.57 12.60 -5.98
N GLU A 109 -15.34 13.68 -6.01
CA GLU A 109 -15.13 14.83 -6.88
C GLU A 109 -14.83 16.08 -6.05
N TYR A 110 -13.92 16.92 -6.49
CA TYR A 110 -13.70 18.23 -5.88
C TYR A 110 -13.45 19.27 -6.96
N ASN A 111 -13.75 20.52 -6.66
CA ASN A 111 -13.78 21.62 -7.64
C ASN A 111 -12.40 22.14 -8.08
N LYS A 112 -11.30 21.42 -7.79
CA LYS A 112 -9.91 21.79 -8.11
C LYS A 112 -9.49 23.19 -7.64
N THR A 113 -10.24 23.78 -6.72
CA THR A 113 -10.00 25.09 -6.14
C THR A 113 -9.72 24.89 -4.67
N VAL A 114 -8.50 25.22 -4.26
CA VAL A 114 -8.09 25.18 -2.85
C VAL A 114 -7.81 26.61 -2.39
N GLY A 115 -8.16 26.92 -1.15
CA GLY A 115 -7.84 28.19 -0.52
C GLY A 115 -7.63 28.01 0.98
N LYS A 116 -8.41 28.75 1.78
CA LYS A 116 -8.58 28.45 3.22
C LYS A 116 -9.50 27.25 3.47
N ASP A 117 -10.14 26.75 2.43
CA ASP A 117 -11.02 25.61 2.48
C ASP A 117 -10.89 24.77 1.21
N LEU A 118 -11.38 23.54 1.31
CA LEU A 118 -11.52 22.59 0.21
C LEU A 118 -12.88 21.92 0.37
N THR A 119 -13.68 21.90 -0.70
CA THR A 119 -14.96 21.20 -0.72
C THR A 119 -14.89 20.02 -1.68
N ALA A 120 -15.16 18.83 -1.15
CA ALA A 120 -15.24 17.57 -1.87
C ALA A 120 -16.67 16.99 -1.80
N THR A 121 -17.08 16.34 -2.87
CA THR A 121 -18.37 15.67 -3.04
C THR A 121 -18.12 14.17 -3.18
N ILE A 122 -18.68 13.37 -2.27
CA ILE A 122 -18.67 11.92 -2.33
C ILE A 122 -19.98 11.50 -3.01
N LYS A 123 -19.89 10.90 -4.20
CA LYS A 123 -21.03 10.50 -5.02
C LYS A 123 -21.62 9.18 -4.54
N GLN A 124 -22.95 9.10 -4.53
CA GLN A 124 -23.70 7.86 -4.26
C GLN A 124 -23.20 7.11 -3.01
N VAL A 125 -23.33 7.75 -1.84
CA VAL A 125 -22.77 7.23 -0.57
C VAL A 125 -23.38 5.88 -0.19
N THR A 126 -22.51 4.93 0.12
CA THR A 126 -22.84 3.57 0.60
C THR A 126 -22.22 3.33 2.00
N SER A 127 -22.49 2.19 2.62
CA SER A 127 -21.88 1.81 3.90
C SER A 127 -20.34 1.83 3.86
N ALA A 128 -19.73 1.53 2.71
CA ALA A 128 -18.28 1.57 2.53
C ALA A 128 -17.67 2.97 2.68
N HIS A 129 -18.45 4.03 2.47
CA HIS A 129 -18.01 5.42 2.58
C HIS A 129 -18.18 6.00 4.00
N THR A 130 -18.88 5.29 4.89
CA THR A 130 -19.10 5.73 6.27
C THR A 130 -17.82 5.68 7.10
N GLY A 131 -17.77 6.43 8.19
CA GLY A 131 -16.64 6.46 9.11
C GLY A 131 -15.96 7.82 9.18
N LYS A 132 -14.74 7.84 9.72
CA LYS A 132 -14.04 9.07 10.08
C LYS A 132 -13.25 9.64 8.91
N TYR A 133 -13.19 10.96 8.83
CA TYR A 133 -12.44 11.73 7.85
C TYR A 133 -11.55 12.75 8.54
N ALA A 134 -10.38 13.01 7.97
CA ALA A 134 -9.48 14.05 8.44
C ALA A 134 -8.79 14.74 7.26
N CYS A 135 -8.52 16.03 7.41
CA CYS A 135 -7.80 16.82 6.42
C CYS A 135 -6.42 17.19 6.97
N GLN A 136 -5.38 16.66 6.36
CA GLN A 136 -4.00 16.82 6.80
C GLN A 136 -3.22 17.71 5.85
N VAL A 137 -2.45 18.65 6.39
CA VAL A 137 -1.60 19.56 5.64
C VAL A 137 -0.15 19.33 6.03
N SER A 138 0.76 19.32 5.06
CA SER A 138 2.20 19.16 5.29
C SER A 138 2.76 20.22 6.24
N GLY A 139 3.50 19.77 7.27
CA GLY A 139 4.11 20.63 8.28
C GLY A 139 3.22 20.96 9.49
N TYR A 140 2.00 20.41 9.58
CA TYR A 140 1.15 20.51 10.77
C TYR A 140 1.32 19.28 11.66
N GLU A 141 1.37 19.49 12.98
CA GLU A 141 1.43 18.41 13.96
C GLU A 141 0.09 17.65 14.06
N ALA A 142 0.12 16.38 14.44
CA ALA A 142 -1.08 15.56 14.60
C ALA A 142 -2.08 16.13 15.64
N SER A 143 -1.58 16.88 16.63
CA SER A 143 -2.36 17.61 17.65
C SER A 143 -3.28 18.69 17.06
N SER A 144 -3.02 19.09 15.82
CA SER A 144 -3.78 20.11 15.07
C SER A 144 -4.87 19.54 14.16
N LEU A 145 -5.06 18.22 14.14
CA LEU A 145 -6.07 17.56 13.30
C LEU A 145 -7.41 17.42 14.03
N GLU A 146 -8.48 17.95 13.44
CA GLU A 146 -9.86 17.66 13.83
C GLU A 146 -10.43 16.56 12.91
N ILE A 147 -11.20 15.64 13.49
CA ILE A 147 -11.83 14.54 12.78
C ILE A 147 -13.33 14.80 12.68
N CYS A 148 -13.91 14.56 11.51
CA CYS A 148 -15.34 14.55 11.26
C CYS A 148 -15.79 13.14 10.87
N GLU A 149 -17.07 12.83 11.03
CA GLU A 149 -17.57 11.47 10.81
C GLU A 149 -18.81 11.46 9.94
N LEU A 150 -18.75 10.68 8.85
CA LEU A 150 -19.87 10.50 7.94
C LEU A 150 -20.69 9.29 8.38
N HIS A 151 -21.95 9.56 8.70
CA HIS A 151 -22.95 8.55 9.04
C HIS A 151 -24.04 8.50 7.98
N LEU A 152 -24.56 7.30 7.71
CA LEU A 152 -25.80 7.19 6.94
C LEU A 152 -26.97 7.62 7.83
N LYS A 153 -27.77 8.55 7.32
CA LYS A 153 -29.01 8.95 7.94
C LYS A 153 -30.02 7.82 7.78
N LEU A 154 -30.50 7.29 8.91
CA LEU A 154 -31.61 6.36 8.93
C LEU A 154 -32.89 7.08 8.49
N ALA A 155 -33.55 6.58 7.46
CA ALA A 155 -34.88 7.03 7.09
C ALA A 155 -35.91 6.35 8.02
N VAL A 156 -36.59 7.15 8.85
CA VAL A 156 -37.71 6.64 9.67
C VAL A 156 -38.92 6.49 8.75
N LEU A 157 -39.28 5.24 8.43
CA LEU A 157 -40.40 4.93 7.53
C LEU A 157 -41.73 4.90 8.26
N VAL A 158 -41.73 4.42 9.51
CA VAL A 158 -42.92 4.36 10.36
C VAL A 158 -42.50 4.67 11.79
N GLU A 159 -43.18 5.64 12.41
CA GLU A 159 -43.02 5.96 13.82
C GLU A 159 -44.38 5.81 14.52
N CYS A 160 -44.48 4.92 15.50
CA CYS A 160 -45.72 4.65 16.23
C CYS A 160 -45.58 5.01 17.70
N LEU A 161 -46.55 5.79 18.22
CA LEU A 161 -46.65 6.17 19.62
C LEU A 161 -48.00 5.72 20.19
N TRP A 162 -48.03 5.30 21.45
CA TRP A 162 -49.28 4.97 22.13
C TRP A 162 -49.90 6.23 22.74
N GLU A 163 -51.05 6.65 22.23
CA GLU A 163 -51.87 7.71 22.83
C GLU A 163 -53.22 7.09 23.23
N ASN A 164 -53.63 7.22 24.49
CA ASN A 164 -54.94 6.74 24.99
C ASN A 164 -55.27 5.27 24.64
N ASN A 165 -54.33 4.35 24.85
CA ASN A 165 -54.45 2.91 24.50
C ASN A 165 -54.73 2.62 23.02
N GLN A 166 -54.44 3.56 22.11
CA GLN A 166 -54.46 3.32 20.66
C GLN A 166 -53.10 3.69 20.05
N PRO A 167 -52.55 2.88 19.13
CA PRO A 167 -51.32 3.22 18.44
C PRO A 167 -51.59 4.29 17.39
N LYS A 168 -50.85 5.39 17.45
CA LYS A 168 -50.86 6.47 16.48
C LYS A 168 -49.55 6.45 15.72
N CYS A 169 -49.62 6.11 14.44
CA CYS A 169 -48.45 5.93 13.60
C CYS A 169 -48.35 7.03 12.54
N GLN A 170 -47.15 7.57 12.36
CA GLN A 170 -46.77 8.40 11.21
C GLN A 170 -46.06 7.51 10.20
N VAL A 171 -46.48 7.56 8.94
CA VAL A 171 -45.96 6.69 7.87
C VAL A 171 -45.39 7.58 6.75
N ALA A 172 -44.18 7.25 6.29
CA ALA A 172 -43.51 7.94 5.20
C ALA A 172 -44.22 7.72 3.85
N SER A 173 -44.13 8.69 2.95
CA SER A 173 -44.76 8.64 1.62
C SER A 173 -44.35 7.39 0.82
N GLY A 174 -45.33 6.73 0.18
CA GLY A 174 -45.09 5.52 -0.61
C GLY A 174 -45.02 4.22 0.20
N TYR A 175 -45.30 4.29 1.51
CA TYR A 175 -45.47 3.17 2.41
C TYR A 175 -46.87 3.19 3.05
N GLN A 176 -47.43 2.03 3.37
CA GLN A 176 -48.75 1.92 4.01
C GLN A 176 -48.74 0.89 5.13
N LEU A 177 -49.25 1.29 6.30
CA LEU A 177 -49.35 0.42 7.46
C LEU A 177 -50.67 -0.32 7.48
N GLN A 178 -50.66 -1.62 7.77
CA GLN A 178 -51.89 -2.39 7.96
C GLN A 178 -52.51 -2.10 9.35
N ASP A 179 -53.81 -1.78 9.39
CA ASP A 179 -54.53 -1.16 10.53
C ASP A 179 -54.57 -1.97 11.85
N ALA A 180 -53.99 -3.17 11.90
CA ALA A 180 -53.97 -4.03 13.09
C ALA A 180 -52.54 -4.24 13.62
N VAL A 181 -52.21 -3.61 14.74
CA VAL A 181 -50.94 -3.85 15.46
C VAL A 181 -51.12 -5.08 16.38
N SER A 182 -50.31 -6.12 16.18
CA SER A 182 -50.29 -7.33 17.02
C SER A 182 -48.86 -7.65 17.49
N SER A 183 -48.47 -8.93 17.60
CA SER A 183 -47.06 -9.32 17.80
C SER A 183 -46.17 -9.03 16.58
N TYR A 184 -46.76 -8.64 15.46
CA TYR A 184 -46.11 -8.18 14.25
C TYR A 184 -46.85 -6.98 13.65
N LEU A 185 -46.16 -6.26 12.76
CA LEU A 185 -46.66 -5.12 12.01
C LEU A 185 -46.33 -5.33 10.53
N THR A 186 -47.28 -5.09 9.64
CA THR A 186 -47.07 -5.22 8.19
C THR A 186 -46.97 -3.84 7.57
N LEU A 187 -45.83 -3.56 6.94
CA LEU A 187 -45.59 -2.35 6.15
C LEU A 187 -45.61 -2.72 4.66
N TRP A 188 -46.54 -2.13 3.91
CA TRP A 188 -46.65 -2.29 2.47
C TRP A 188 -45.83 -1.22 1.75
N ILE A 189 -45.02 -1.65 0.79
CA ILE A 189 -44.32 -0.77 -0.14
C ILE A 189 -45.19 -0.65 -1.39
N GLN A 190 -45.77 0.52 -1.64
CA GLN A 190 -46.77 0.67 -2.71
C GLN A 190 -46.15 0.51 -4.12
N GLU A 191 -44.92 0.99 -4.29
CA GLU A 191 -44.13 0.85 -5.52
C GLU A 191 -42.69 0.52 -5.16
N VAL A 192 -42.12 -0.55 -5.70
CA VAL A 192 -40.72 -0.95 -5.45
C VAL A 192 -39.83 -0.28 -6.49
N THR A 193 -39.12 0.76 -6.06
CA THR A 193 -38.18 1.54 -6.88
C THR A 193 -36.75 1.33 -6.38
N LYS A 194 -35.73 1.62 -7.22
CA LYS A 194 -34.31 1.45 -6.86
C LYS A 194 -33.89 2.25 -5.61
N GLU A 195 -34.54 3.39 -5.38
CA GLU A 195 -34.39 4.22 -4.18
C GLU A 195 -34.90 3.56 -2.88
N LYS A 196 -35.71 2.49 -2.98
CA LYS A 196 -36.22 1.70 -1.84
C LYS A 196 -35.41 0.43 -1.60
N GLU A 197 -34.37 0.17 -2.39
CA GLU A 197 -33.44 -0.94 -2.16
C GLU A 197 -32.65 -0.71 -0.86
N GLY A 198 -32.50 -1.75 -0.03
CA GLY A 198 -31.75 -1.61 1.22
C GLY A 198 -32.21 -2.50 2.35
N ASN A 199 -31.59 -2.29 3.52
CA ASN A 199 -31.88 -3.02 4.75
C ASN A 199 -33.00 -2.34 5.54
N TYR A 200 -34.06 -3.09 5.80
CA TYR A 200 -35.19 -2.71 6.64
C TYR A 200 -35.06 -3.38 8.00
N TYR A 201 -35.40 -2.67 9.06
CA TYR A 201 -35.49 -3.22 10.41
C TYR A 201 -36.58 -2.51 11.20
N CYS A 202 -37.11 -3.19 12.21
CA CYS A 202 -38.16 -2.67 13.09
C CYS A 202 -37.60 -2.51 14.50
N LEU A 203 -37.60 -1.29 15.04
CA LEU A 203 -37.08 -1.00 16.38
C LEU A 203 -38.20 -0.69 17.39
N PRO A 204 -38.49 -1.58 18.36
CA PRO A 204 -39.36 -1.25 19.48
C PRO A 204 -38.67 -0.25 20.43
N ALA A 205 -39.44 0.67 21.01
CA ALA A 205 -38.91 1.62 21.99
C ALA A 205 -38.24 0.90 23.17
N GLY A 206 -37.00 1.31 23.50
CA GLY A 206 -36.20 0.72 24.58
C GLY A 206 -35.29 -0.45 24.18
N SER A 207 -35.31 -0.89 22.92
CA SER A 207 -34.35 -1.88 22.40
C SER A 207 -33.04 -1.23 21.92
N LEU A 208 -31.92 -1.96 22.06
CA LEU A 208 -30.60 -1.56 21.55
C LEU A 208 -30.46 -1.97 20.07
N ILE A 209 -29.93 -1.07 19.23
CA ILE A 209 -29.76 -1.27 17.77
C ILE A 209 -28.93 -2.52 17.45
N THR A 210 -28.00 -2.91 18.32
CA THR A 210 -27.05 -4.01 18.10
C THR A 210 -27.63 -5.42 18.23
N GLN A 211 -28.92 -5.56 18.53
CA GLN A 211 -29.58 -6.86 18.77
C GLN A 211 -30.61 -7.25 17.70
N GLN A 212 -30.68 -6.54 16.56
CA GLN A 212 -31.76 -6.70 15.59
C GLN A 212 -31.33 -7.35 14.27
N SER A 213 -32.20 -8.21 13.75
CA SER A 213 -32.07 -8.79 12.41
C SER A 213 -32.61 -7.82 11.36
N THR A 214 -31.87 -7.61 10.28
CA THR A 214 -32.27 -6.78 9.12
C THR A 214 -32.82 -7.65 7.98
N CYS A 215 -33.77 -7.11 7.22
CA CYS A 215 -34.26 -7.70 5.97
C CYS A 215 -33.80 -6.86 4.78
N PHE A 216 -33.09 -7.45 3.81
CA PHE A 216 -32.64 -6.75 2.61
C PHE A 216 -33.69 -6.86 1.49
N LEU A 217 -34.07 -5.73 0.90
CA LEU A 217 -34.88 -5.67 -0.32
C LEU A 217 -33.97 -5.43 -1.52
N SER A 218 -33.94 -6.38 -2.47
CA SER A 218 -33.21 -6.29 -3.74
C SER A 218 -34.18 -6.27 -4.93
N MET A 219 -33.94 -5.44 -5.94
CA MET A 219 -34.63 -5.53 -7.23
C MET A 219 -33.83 -6.44 -8.17
N SER A 220 -34.39 -7.60 -8.55
CA SER A 220 -33.87 -8.42 -9.63
C SER A 220 -34.34 -7.87 -10.97
N GLU A 221 -33.43 -7.68 -11.93
CA GLU A 221 -33.78 -7.56 -13.34
C GLU A 221 -34.34 -8.92 -13.78
N GLU A 222 -35.59 -8.96 -14.26
CA GLU A 222 -36.20 -10.20 -14.75
C GLU A 222 -35.55 -10.60 -16.08
N ASP A 223 -34.84 -11.72 -16.10
CA ASP A 223 -34.53 -12.46 -17.32
C ASP A 223 -35.82 -13.09 -17.88
N GLU A 224 -36.10 -12.91 -19.17
CA GLU A 224 -37.20 -13.58 -19.88
C GLU A 224 -37.05 -15.12 -19.76
N VAL A 225 -38.07 -15.79 -19.22
CA VAL A 225 -38.14 -17.25 -19.14
C VAL A 225 -38.91 -17.81 -20.34
N ASP A 226 -38.24 -18.69 -21.09
CA ASP A 226 -38.74 -19.39 -22.28
C ASP A 226 -39.71 -20.53 -21.89
N ASP A 227 -40.94 -20.49 -22.43
CA ASP A 227 -42.05 -21.41 -22.15
C ASP A 227 -41.86 -22.76 -22.87
N ASN A 228 -40.99 -23.64 -22.34
CA ASN A 228 -40.84 -25.00 -22.88
C ASN A 228 -40.60 -26.12 -21.84
N LEU A 229 -40.96 -25.93 -20.57
CA LEU A 229 -40.67 -26.91 -19.51
C LEU A 229 -41.83 -27.87 -19.17
N VAL A 230 -43.06 -27.64 -19.66
CA VAL A 230 -44.23 -28.41 -19.18
C VAL A 230 -44.49 -29.70 -19.97
N ILE A 231 -43.93 -29.86 -21.18
CA ILE A 231 -44.14 -31.06 -22.03
C ILE A 231 -43.06 -32.14 -21.83
N GLY A 232 -41.88 -31.78 -21.29
CA GLY A 232 -40.77 -32.73 -21.06
C GLY A 232 -40.93 -33.63 -19.82
N LEU A 233 -41.67 -33.18 -18.81
CA LEU A 233 -41.74 -33.86 -17.51
C LEU A 233 -42.53 -35.19 -17.56
N LEU A 234 -43.55 -35.31 -18.41
CA LEU A 234 -44.39 -36.52 -18.48
C LEU A 234 -43.73 -37.70 -19.21
N LEU A 235 -42.81 -37.44 -20.14
CA LEU A 235 -42.04 -38.49 -20.84
C LEU A 235 -40.81 -38.93 -20.04
N GLY A 236 -40.25 -38.05 -19.20
CA GLY A 236 -39.10 -38.33 -18.35
C GLY A 236 -39.40 -39.34 -17.22
N PHE A 237 -40.57 -39.28 -16.60
CA PHE A 237 -40.93 -40.20 -15.51
C PHE A 237 -41.10 -41.67 -15.97
N LEU A 238 -41.50 -41.90 -17.22
CA LEU A 238 -41.61 -43.25 -17.79
C LEU A 238 -40.24 -43.87 -18.12
N LEU A 239 -39.26 -43.05 -18.51
CA LEU A 239 -37.87 -43.51 -18.76
C LEU A 239 -37.07 -43.74 -17.46
N LEU A 240 -37.38 -42.98 -16.40
CA LEU A 240 -36.78 -43.15 -15.07
C LEU A 240 -37.18 -44.48 -14.41
N ALA A 241 -38.41 -44.95 -14.59
CA ALA A 241 -38.85 -46.23 -14.02
C ALA A 241 -38.13 -47.44 -14.65
N VAL A 242 -37.83 -47.38 -15.95
CA VAL A 242 -37.16 -48.47 -16.68
C VAL A 242 -35.65 -48.51 -16.37
N THR A 243 -35.00 -47.35 -16.19
CA THR A 243 -33.58 -47.26 -15.83
C THR A 243 -33.31 -47.74 -14.40
N VAL A 244 -34.23 -47.48 -13.45
CA VAL A 244 -34.12 -47.97 -12.07
C VAL A 244 -34.22 -49.50 -12.00
N ALA A 245 -35.08 -50.13 -12.81
CA ALA A 245 -35.19 -51.59 -12.85
C ALA A 245 -33.93 -52.27 -13.41
N VAL A 246 -33.30 -51.68 -14.42
CA VAL A 246 -32.02 -52.16 -15.00
C VAL A 246 -30.85 -51.91 -14.03
N GLY A 247 -30.86 -50.77 -13.32
CA GLY A 247 -29.86 -50.44 -12.31
C GLY A 247 -29.84 -51.40 -11.11
N ILE A 248 -31.01 -51.85 -10.65
CA ILE A 248 -31.11 -52.84 -9.55
C ILE A 248 -30.55 -54.21 -9.97
N PHE A 249 -30.69 -54.58 -11.25
CA PHE A 249 -30.12 -55.83 -11.79
C PHE A 249 -28.59 -55.74 -11.92
N LEU A 250 -28.05 -54.58 -12.33
CA LEU A 250 -26.60 -54.34 -12.40
C LEU A 250 -25.93 -54.22 -11.02
N LEU A 251 -26.62 -53.62 -10.03
CA LEU A 251 -26.13 -53.51 -8.66
C LEU A 251 -26.00 -54.86 -7.94
N ARG A 252 -26.81 -55.87 -8.32
CA ARG A 252 -26.64 -57.24 -7.82
C ARG A 252 -25.40 -57.92 -8.39
N PHE A 253 -24.94 -57.53 -9.58
CA PHE A 253 -23.71 -58.03 -10.19
C PHE A 253 -22.44 -57.38 -9.59
N ILE A 254 -22.51 -56.10 -9.21
CA ILE A 254 -21.36 -55.37 -8.64
C ILE A 254 -21.08 -55.76 -7.18
N LYS A 255 -22.08 -56.24 -6.44
CA LYS A 255 -21.91 -56.70 -5.04
C LYS A 255 -20.96 -57.90 -4.88
N THR A 256 -20.64 -58.62 -5.97
CA THR A 256 -19.66 -59.72 -5.98
C THR A 256 -18.22 -59.23 -6.23
N ALA A 257 -18.00 -57.93 -6.47
CA ALA A 257 -16.69 -57.35 -6.78
C ALA A 257 -16.20 -56.32 -5.74
N ASN A 258 -16.73 -56.32 -4.53
CA ASN A 258 -16.27 -55.42 -3.47
C ASN A 258 -15.16 -56.06 -2.63
N HIS A 259 -13.91 -55.87 -3.06
CA HIS A 259 -12.73 -55.95 -2.19
C HIS A 259 -11.69 -54.82 -2.46
N LEU A 260 -12.04 -53.66 -3.04
CA LEU A 260 -11.13 -52.51 -3.08
C LEU A 260 -11.91 -51.21 -3.17
N THR A 261 -12.23 -50.60 -2.03
CA THR A 261 -12.69 -49.20 -1.97
C THR A 261 -12.22 -48.58 -0.65
N GLU A 262 -10.92 -48.33 -0.57
CA GLU A 262 -10.32 -47.41 0.41
C GLU A 262 -9.48 -46.31 -0.29
N THR A 263 -9.49 -46.27 -1.63
CA THR A 263 -8.67 -45.38 -2.48
C THR A 263 -9.41 -44.16 -3.06
N ASP A 264 -10.74 -44.08 -2.89
CA ASP A 264 -11.57 -43.07 -3.58
C ASP A 264 -11.52 -41.70 -2.90
N GLY A 265 -11.54 -41.67 -1.55
CA GLY A 265 -11.54 -40.42 -0.79
C GLY A 265 -10.23 -39.62 -0.86
N GLU A 266 -9.09 -40.31 -0.97
CA GLU A 266 -7.77 -39.67 -1.10
C GLU A 266 -7.55 -39.15 -2.53
N SER A 267 -7.97 -39.91 -3.54
CA SER A 267 -7.94 -39.48 -4.94
C SER A 267 -8.80 -38.25 -5.19
N GLN A 268 -10.02 -38.20 -4.62
CA GLN A 268 -10.91 -37.04 -4.74
C GLN A 268 -10.35 -35.79 -4.05
N ARG A 269 -9.69 -35.95 -2.89
CA ARG A 269 -9.03 -34.83 -2.18
C ARG A 269 -7.84 -34.29 -2.96
N ILE A 270 -7.00 -35.17 -3.52
CA ILE A 270 -5.85 -34.78 -4.35
C ILE A 270 -6.33 -34.04 -5.61
N LEU A 271 -7.41 -34.52 -6.24
CA LEU A 271 -8.00 -33.87 -7.41
C LEU A 271 -8.47 -32.44 -7.08
N ASN A 272 -9.17 -32.27 -5.96
CA ASN A 272 -9.68 -30.98 -5.50
C ASN A 272 -8.55 -29.98 -5.14
N VAL A 273 -7.48 -30.44 -4.49
CA VAL A 273 -6.31 -29.59 -4.18
C VAL A 273 -5.59 -29.15 -5.46
N LYS A 274 -5.46 -30.04 -6.44
CA LYS A 274 -4.86 -29.70 -7.74
C LYS A 274 -5.73 -28.73 -8.53
N GLU A 275 -7.04 -28.94 -8.53
CA GLU A 275 -8.01 -28.03 -9.15
C GLU A 275 -7.96 -26.64 -8.51
N ASN A 276 -7.92 -26.57 -7.18
CA ASN A 276 -7.75 -25.31 -6.44
C ASN A 276 -6.46 -24.58 -6.86
N THR A 277 -5.33 -25.29 -6.90
CA THR A 277 -4.03 -24.73 -7.30
C THR A 277 -4.10 -24.15 -8.72
N ASN A 278 -4.66 -24.89 -9.68
CA ASN A 278 -4.82 -24.42 -11.06
C ASN A 278 -5.74 -23.20 -11.16
N MET A 279 -6.85 -23.19 -10.40
CA MET A 279 -7.76 -22.05 -10.35
C MET A 279 -7.06 -20.81 -9.79
N PHE A 280 -6.20 -20.98 -8.77
CA PHE A 280 -5.44 -19.88 -8.19
C PHE A 280 -4.40 -19.33 -9.17
N GLU A 281 -3.66 -20.18 -9.88
CA GLU A 281 -2.73 -19.76 -10.93
C GLU A 281 -3.41 -18.93 -12.01
N GLU A 282 -4.56 -19.38 -12.52
CA GLU A 282 -5.33 -18.64 -13.53
C GLU A 282 -5.92 -17.34 -12.95
N HIS A 283 -6.30 -17.32 -11.67
CA HIS A 283 -6.70 -16.10 -10.99
C HIS A 283 -5.56 -15.07 -10.91
N LEU A 284 -4.35 -15.50 -10.53
CA LEU A 284 -3.16 -14.64 -10.46
C LEU A 284 -2.81 -14.12 -11.86
N LYS A 285 -2.74 -15.00 -12.85
CA LYS A 285 -2.42 -14.66 -14.24
C LYS A 285 -3.42 -13.70 -14.85
N SER A 286 -4.72 -13.97 -14.72
CA SER A 286 -5.77 -13.07 -15.23
C SER A 286 -5.73 -11.70 -14.55
N THR A 287 -5.37 -11.66 -13.26
CA THR A 287 -5.23 -10.40 -12.52
C THR A 287 -4.03 -9.58 -12.99
N VAL A 288 -2.87 -10.21 -13.14
CA VAL A 288 -1.67 -9.56 -13.68
C VAL A 288 -1.91 -9.06 -15.11
N GLN A 289 -2.53 -9.86 -15.97
CA GLN A 289 -2.85 -9.46 -17.35
C GLN A 289 -3.83 -8.28 -17.40
N ARG A 290 -4.82 -8.22 -16.51
CA ARG A 290 -5.77 -7.10 -16.44
C ARG A 290 -5.12 -5.82 -15.94
N MET A 291 -4.20 -5.92 -14.97
CA MET A 291 -3.47 -4.77 -14.42
C MET A 291 -2.39 -4.26 -15.38
N TYR A 292 -1.76 -5.15 -16.14
CA TYR A 292 -0.62 -4.85 -17.01
C TYR A 292 -0.83 -5.47 -18.42
N PRO A 293 -1.79 -4.96 -19.21
CA PRO A 293 -2.23 -5.61 -20.45
C PRO A 293 -1.16 -5.70 -21.54
N ASN A 294 -0.20 -4.77 -21.57
CA ASN A 294 0.85 -4.70 -22.59
C ASN A 294 2.23 -5.11 -22.05
N MET A 295 2.28 -6.06 -21.11
CA MET A 295 3.54 -6.52 -20.48
C MET A 295 4.68 -6.89 -21.45
N PRO A 296 4.43 -7.58 -22.60
CA PRO A 296 5.51 -7.99 -23.50
C PRO A 296 6.11 -6.85 -24.35
N GLU A 297 5.39 -5.73 -24.48
CA GLU A 297 5.70 -4.65 -25.44
C GLU A 297 5.88 -3.29 -24.75
N SER A 298 5.88 -3.27 -23.42
CA SER A 298 5.98 -2.06 -22.60
C SER A 298 6.92 -2.30 -21.43
N PHE A 299 7.18 -1.24 -20.67
CA PHE A 299 7.84 -1.33 -19.39
C PHE A 299 6.88 -0.97 -18.25
N TYR A 300 7.04 -1.63 -17.10
CA TYR A 300 6.27 -1.38 -15.88
C TYR A 300 7.21 -1.34 -14.68
N PHE A 301 6.95 -0.42 -13.76
CA PHE A 301 7.58 -0.35 -12.46
C PHE A 301 6.51 -0.62 -11.41
N VAL A 302 6.78 -1.55 -10.50
CA VAL A 302 5.86 -1.99 -9.47
C VAL A 302 6.57 -1.98 -8.11
N PRO A 303 6.16 -1.08 -7.20
CA PRO A 303 5.19 0.01 -7.40
C PRO A 303 5.65 1.04 -8.46
N PRO A 304 4.72 1.82 -9.06
CA PRO A 304 5.06 2.84 -10.06
C PRO A 304 5.84 4.03 -9.46
N LEU A 305 5.79 4.18 -8.14
CA LEU A 305 6.56 5.15 -7.37
C LEU A 305 7.29 4.41 -6.26
N TYR A 306 8.57 4.73 -6.07
CA TYR A 306 9.35 4.20 -4.96
C TYR A 306 9.04 4.97 -3.68
N PHE A 307 8.65 4.27 -2.63
CA PHE A 307 8.31 4.87 -1.34
C PHE A 307 9.52 4.91 -0.41
N ASN A 308 9.97 6.09 -0.01
CA ASN A 308 11.06 6.21 0.96
C ASN A 308 10.72 5.51 2.29
N LYS A 309 11.74 4.89 2.90
CA LYS A 309 11.56 4.10 4.11
C LYS A 309 11.31 5.01 5.32
N CYS A 310 10.05 5.10 5.73
CA CYS A 310 9.63 5.88 6.90
C CYS A 310 9.29 4.94 8.07
N ARG A 311 9.98 5.10 9.21
CA ARG A 311 9.66 4.36 10.44
C ARG A 311 8.59 5.10 11.21
N TYR A 312 7.56 4.41 11.66
CA TYR A 312 6.51 4.98 12.51
C TYR A 312 6.58 4.41 13.91
N LYS A 313 6.35 5.25 14.92
CA LYS A 313 6.15 4.81 16.31
C LYS A 313 4.68 4.94 16.68
N PRO A 314 4.03 3.87 17.16
CA PRO A 314 2.69 3.97 17.72
C PRO A 314 2.73 4.85 18.98
N GLN A 315 1.85 5.82 19.07
CA GLN A 315 1.61 6.64 20.25
C GLN A 315 0.12 6.61 20.59
N CYS A 316 -0.21 6.53 21.87
CA CYS A 316 -1.59 6.63 22.31
C CYS A 316 -1.96 8.08 22.57
N VAL A 317 -3.00 8.57 21.90
CA VAL A 317 -3.62 9.87 22.17
C VAL A 317 -5.12 9.66 22.27
N ALA A 318 -5.72 10.04 23.41
CA ALA A 318 -7.16 9.89 23.67
C ALA A 318 -7.70 8.48 23.33
N ASP A 319 -7.05 7.45 23.88
CA ASP A 319 -7.40 6.03 23.68
C ASP A 319 -7.30 5.52 22.22
N GLN A 320 -6.60 6.25 21.34
CA GLN A 320 -6.31 5.82 19.97
C GLN A 320 -4.81 5.70 19.73
N VAL A 321 -4.40 4.65 19.01
CA VAL A 321 -3.02 4.46 18.55
C VAL A 321 -2.83 5.24 17.25
N ILE A 322 -2.05 6.31 17.30
CA ILE A 322 -1.59 7.07 16.14
C ILE A 322 -0.16 6.66 15.76
N TYR A 323 0.14 6.58 14.47
CA TYR A 323 1.48 6.24 13.97
C TYR A 323 2.23 7.52 13.66
N VAL A 324 3.15 7.91 14.56
CA VAL A 324 3.93 9.13 14.39
C VAL A 324 5.22 8.80 13.62
N PRO A 325 5.49 9.46 12.48
CA PRO A 325 6.74 9.24 11.76
C PRO A 325 7.93 9.63 12.65
N HIS A 326 8.90 8.72 12.76
CA HIS A 326 10.15 8.95 13.46
C HIS A 326 11.12 9.73 12.57
N SER A 327 12.13 10.37 13.18
CA SER A 327 13.25 10.92 12.42
C SER A 327 13.88 9.82 11.58
N ALA A 328 14.04 10.07 10.28
CA ALA A 328 14.60 9.10 9.35
C ALA A 328 16.02 8.70 9.79
N ASP A 329 16.30 7.39 9.74
CA ASP A 329 17.65 6.86 9.97
C ASP A 329 18.53 7.28 8.80
N LEU A 330 19.71 7.85 9.06
CA LEU A 330 20.62 8.31 8.00
C LEU A 330 20.98 7.19 7.03
N SER A 331 21.05 5.93 7.50
CA SER A 331 21.29 4.77 6.65
C SER A 331 20.12 4.51 5.68
N ASP A 332 18.88 4.62 6.17
CA ASP A 332 17.67 4.49 5.36
C ASP A 332 17.61 5.63 4.31
N VAL A 333 17.93 6.88 4.70
CA VAL A 333 17.96 8.03 3.76
C VAL A 333 19.00 7.84 2.67
N ARG A 334 20.21 7.38 3.01
CA ARG A 334 21.28 7.11 2.03
C ARG A 334 20.88 5.99 1.08
N HIS A 335 20.25 4.93 1.60
CA HIS A 335 19.75 3.83 0.78
C HIS A 335 18.62 4.30 -0.17
N ASP A 336 17.65 5.06 0.33
CA ASP A 336 16.57 5.63 -0.49
C ASP A 336 17.12 6.51 -1.62
N GLN A 337 18.17 7.31 -1.35
CA GLN A 337 18.85 8.11 -2.39
C GLN A 337 19.53 7.23 -3.44
N ALA A 338 20.23 6.17 -3.03
CA ALA A 338 20.88 5.24 -3.94
C ALA A 338 19.86 4.49 -4.81
N MET A 339 18.76 4.03 -4.21
CA MET A 339 17.64 3.41 -4.91
C MET A 339 16.98 4.37 -5.89
N HIS A 340 16.78 5.63 -5.49
CA HIS A 340 16.24 6.66 -6.38
C HIS A 340 17.12 6.85 -7.63
N HIS A 341 18.44 6.95 -7.46
CA HIS A 341 19.39 7.04 -8.58
C HIS A 341 19.24 5.82 -9.51
N VAL A 342 19.30 4.61 -8.95
CA VAL A 342 19.16 3.37 -9.72
C VAL A 342 17.85 3.34 -10.51
N LEU A 343 16.74 3.69 -9.88
CA LEU A 343 15.43 3.67 -10.53
C LEU A 343 15.29 4.73 -11.61
N GLN A 344 15.87 5.91 -11.43
CA GLN A 344 15.94 6.91 -12.50
C GLN A 344 16.69 6.38 -13.72
N CYS A 345 17.81 5.68 -13.50
CA CYS A 345 18.57 5.05 -14.57
C CYS A 345 17.78 3.94 -15.27
N LEU A 346 17.11 3.06 -14.52
CA LEU A 346 16.23 2.04 -15.09
C LEU A 346 15.09 2.68 -15.91
N HIS A 347 14.45 3.73 -15.41
CA HIS A 347 13.40 4.46 -16.14
C HIS A 347 13.93 5.09 -17.42
N HIS A 348 15.14 5.65 -17.37
CA HIS A 348 15.78 6.24 -18.55
C HIS A 348 15.98 5.19 -19.64
N MET A 349 16.50 4.01 -19.31
CA MET A 349 16.66 2.92 -20.27
C MET A 349 15.32 2.43 -20.83
N ALA A 350 14.32 2.22 -19.97
CA ALA A 350 12.99 1.79 -20.40
C ALA A 350 12.39 2.76 -21.42
N LYS A 351 12.52 4.07 -21.16
CA LYS A 351 11.84 5.11 -21.94
C LYS A 351 12.62 5.55 -23.19
N GLN A 352 13.91 5.79 -23.05
CA GLN A 352 14.74 6.35 -24.14
C GLN A 352 15.26 5.25 -25.06
N GLU A 353 15.70 4.13 -24.50
CA GLU A 353 16.22 2.99 -25.27
C GLU A 353 15.12 1.99 -25.66
N GLN A 354 13.87 2.26 -25.27
CA GLN A 354 12.69 1.43 -25.56
C GLN A 354 12.84 -0.02 -25.06
N GLU A 355 13.50 -0.21 -23.91
CA GLU A 355 13.66 -1.53 -23.31
C GLU A 355 12.34 -2.03 -22.69
N HIS A 356 11.93 -3.24 -23.06
CA HIS A 356 10.72 -3.88 -22.53
C HIS A 356 11.07 -4.70 -21.28
N MET A 357 10.64 -4.18 -20.13
CA MET A 357 10.96 -4.79 -18.84
C MET A 357 9.91 -4.55 -17.76
N PHE A 358 9.78 -5.53 -16.88
CA PHE A 358 8.94 -5.45 -15.69
C PHE A 358 9.84 -5.36 -14.46
N VAL A 359 9.82 -4.22 -13.77
CA VAL A 359 10.68 -3.94 -12.62
C VAL A 359 9.85 -4.03 -11.34
N LEU A 360 10.22 -4.95 -10.46
CA LEU A 360 9.64 -5.12 -9.12
C LEU A 360 10.61 -4.59 -8.08
N THR A 361 10.11 -3.78 -7.16
CA THR A 361 10.88 -3.22 -6.04
C THR A 361 10.07 -3.32 -4.74
N GLN A 362 10.73 -3.14 -3.61
CA GLN A 362 10.08 -2.99 -2.29
C GLN A 362 9.18 -4.18 -1.88
N PHE A 363 9.50 -5.39 -2.33
CA PHE A 363 8.81 -6.61 -1.91
C PHE A 363 9.68 -7.36 -0.89
N GLN A 364 9.04 -8.06 0.05
CA GLN A 364 9.73 -9.01 0.94
C GLN A 364 9.39 -10.44 0.51
N TYR A 365 10.27 -11.40 0.77
CA TYR A 365 9.99 -12.80 0.43
C TYR A 365 8.73 -13.28 1.14
N GLU A 366 8.54 -12.89 2.39
CA GLU A 366 7.41 -13.24 3.24
C GLU A 366 6.08 -12.67 2.74
N ASP A 367 6.10 -11.71 1.81
CA ASP A 367 4.89 -11.17 1.17
C ASP A 367 4.42 -12.03 -0.02
N TYR A 368 5.26 -12.92 -0.53
CA TYR A 368 4.93 -13.75 -1.68
C TYR A 368 3.84 -14.77 -1.33
N LEU A 369 2.66 -14.57 -1.91
CA LEU A 369 1.47 -15.44 -1.77
C LEU A 369 1.08 -15.73 -0.31
N ASN A 370 1.36 -14.81 0.61
CA ASN A 370 1.11 -15.02 2.04
C ASN A 370 -0.36 -14.85 2.47
N ASN A 371 -1.19 -14.28 1.59
CA ASN A 371 -2.60 -14.03 1.86
C ASN A 371 -3.45 -14.32 0.60
N PRO A 372 -3.58 -15.59 0.20
CA PRO A 372 -4.20 -15.96 -1.07
C PRO A 372 -5.73 -15.80 -1.06
N GLY A 373 -6.37 -15.56 0.10
CA GLY A 373 -7.82 -15.52 0.26
C GLY A 373 -8.42 -16.90 0.56
N VAL A 374 -9.62 -16.93 1.15
CA VAL A 374 -10.24 -18.15 1.72
C VAL A 374 -10.39 -19.27 0.68
N ASP A 375 -10.71 -18.91 -0.56
CA ASP A 375 -10.92 -19.86 -1.65
C ASP A 375 -9.64 -20.59 -2.07
N PHE A 376 -8.47 -20.02 -1.76
CA PHE A 376 -7.17 -20.47 -2.22
C PHE A 376 -6.22 -20.87 -1.08
N GLU A 377 -6.68 -20.90 0.18
CA GLU A 377 -5.85 -21.27 1.36
C GLU A 377 -5.16 -22.65 1.26
N ARG A 378 -5.64 -23.52 0.38
CA ARG A 378 -5.12 -24.89 0.18
C ARG A 378 -4.31 -25.06 -1.12
N HIS A 379 -3.91 -23.97 -1.77
CA HIS A 379 -3.06 -24.06 -2.96
C HIS A 379 -1.73 -24.77 -2.65
N CYS A 380 -1.12 -25.38 -3.66
CA CYS A 380 0.17 -26.06 -3.55
C CYS A 380 1.32 -25.35 -4.29
N LEU A 381 1.12 -24.08 -4.67
CA LEU A 381 2.20 -23.26 -5.23
C LEU A 381 3.41 -23.17 -4.26
N PRO A 382 4.65 -23.13 -4.78
CA PRO A 382 5.84 -22.98 -3.96
C PRO A 382 5.80 -21.71 -3.11
N LEU A 383 6.03 -21.85 -1.80
CA LEU A 383 6.09 -20.73 -0.86
C LEU A 383 7.50 -20.57 -0.27
N PRO A 384 7.91 -19.35 0.14
CA PRO A 384 9.20 -19.12 0.79
C PRO A 384 9.44 -20.06 1.99
N SER A 385 8.40 -20.34 2.77
CA SER A 385 8.45 -21.25 3.93
C SER A 385 8.85 -22.69 3.59
N GLY A 386 8.76 -23.10 2.32
CA GLY A 386 9.19 -24.42 1.85
C GLY A 386 10.70 -24.54 1.61
N LEU A 387 11.45 -23.43 1.64
CA LEU A 387 12.89 -23.43 1.42
C LEU A 387 13.63 -23.82 2.72
N VAL A 388 14.24 -25.01 2.73
CA VAL A 388 15.05 -25.49 3.86
C VAL A 388 16.39 -24.73 3.90
N ASP A 389 16.93 -24.51 5.10
CA ASP A 389 18.19 -23.79 5.35
C ASP A 389 18.19 -22.30 4.91
N GLU A 390 17.03 -21.65 5.00
CA GLU A 390 16.95 -20.20 4.79
C GLU A 390 17.52 -19.44 6.00
N ASP A 391 18.65 -18.76 5.78
CA ASP A 391 19.16 -17.78 6.72
C ASP A 391 18.26 -16.53 6.72
N LYS A 392 17.43 -16.42 7.75
CA LYS A 392 16.52 -15.28 7.96
C LYS A 392 17.24 -13.98 8.28
N SER A 393 18.53 -14.03 8.64
CA SER A 393 19.32 -12.82 8.88
C SER A 393 19.75 -12.12 7.58
N VAL A 394 19.81 -12.85 6.47
CA VAL A 394 20.15 -12.30 5.16
C VAL A 394 18.93 -11.62 4.54
N ALA A 395 19.08 -10.33 4.23
CA ALA A 395 18.02 -9.49 3.67
C ALA A 395 17.55 -9.93 2.26
N CYS A 396 16.39 -9.41 1.85
CA CYS A 396 15.88 -9.55 0.49
C CYS A 396 16.74 -8.75 -0.50
N PHE A 397 16.63 -9.09 -1.79
CA PHE A 397 17.21 -8.26 -2.84
C PHE A 397 16.34 -7.00 -3.08
N ASP A 398 16.94 -5.93 -3.59
CA ASP A 398 16.28 -4.62 -3.67
C ASP A 398 15.35 -4.49 -4.89
N PHE A 399 15.70 -5.14 -6.01
CA PHE A 399 14.86 -5.14 -7.20
C PHE A 399 14.99 -6.42 -8.07
N LEU A 400 13.90 -6.77 -8.75
CA LEU A 400 13.85 -7.79 -9.81
C LEU A 400 13.51 -7.11 -11.13
N VAL A 401 14.20 -7.45 -12.20
CA VAL A 401 13.82 -7.07 -13.56
C VAL A 401 13.52 -8.34 -14.35
N VAL A 402 12.30 -8.43 -14.88
CA VAL A 402 11.93 -9.40 -15.90
C VAL A 402 12.05 -8.70 -17.24
N HIS A 403 13.12 -9.01 -17.96
CA HIS A 403 13.46 -8.38 -19.23
C HIS A 403 13.13 -9.29 -20.41
N GLN A 404 12.46 -8.78 -21.43
CA GLN A 404 12.02 -9.59 -22.57
C GLN A 404 13.19 -10.30 -23.28
N ALA A 405 14.29 -9.58 -23.54
CA ALA A 405 15.45 -10.12 -24.26
C ALA A 405 16.53 -10.78 -23.38
N HIS A 406 16.53 -10.52 -22.07
CA HIS A 406 17.65 -10.87 -21.18
C HIS A 406 17.26 -11.82 -20.04
N GLY A 407 15.97 -12.13 -19.92
CA GLY A 407 15.46 -12.99 -18.87
C GLY A 407 15.38 -12.25 -17.54
N ILE A 408 15.75 -12.93 -16.47
CA ILE A 408 15.56 -12.43 -15.11
C ILE A 408 16.87 -11.84 -14.59
N LEU A 409 16.79 -10.64 -14.03
CA LEU A 409 17.89 -9.96 -13.37
C LEU A 409 17.49 -9.59 -11.95
N VAL A 410 18.29 -10.03 -10.98
CA VAL A 410 18.16 -9.67 -9.57
C VAL A 410 19.24 -8.65 -9.23
N GLY A 411 18.86 -7.59 -8.52
CA GLY A 411 19.79 -6.56 -8.09
C GLY A 411 19.78 -6.26 -6.60
N VAL A 412 20.98 -5.98 -6.08
CA VAL A 412 21.21 -5.41 -4.75
C VAL A 412 21.89 -4.06 -4.90
N VAL A 413 21.45 -3.07 -4.13
CA VAL A 413 21.93 -1.70 -4.13
C VAL A 413 22.53 -1.39 -2.76
N LYS A 414 23.82 -1.01 -2.75
CA LYS A 414 24.49 -0.61 -1.52
C LYS A 414 24.86 0.87 -1.60
N ALA A 415 24.44 1.63 -0.59
CA ALA A 415 24.69 3.06 -0.47
C ALA A 415 26.03 3.33 0.22
N VAL A 416 27.11 3.01 -0.48
CA VAL A 416 28.48 3.24 -0.02
C VAL A 416 29.09 4.37 -0.84
N SER A 417 29.84 5.26 -0.20
CA SER A 417 30.48 6.41 -0.82
C SER A 417 31.97 6.43 -0.53
N ASP A 418 32.74 6.92 -1.50
CA ASP A 418 34.16 7.24 -1.32
C ASP A 418 34.37 8.47 -0.39
N GLU A 419 33.33 9.26 -0.14
CA GLU A 419 33.39 10.59 0.51
C GLU A 419 32.67 10.70 1.86
N ASP A 420 32.06 9.64 2.39
CA ASP A 420 31.38 9.65 3.70
C ASP A 420 32.41 9.65 4.85
N GLN A 421 33.17 10.73 4.97
CA GLN A 421 33.93 11.10 6.16
C GLN A 421 33.23 12.29 6.81
N ASP A 422 32.50 12.08 7.90
CA ASP A 422 32.19 13.17 8.82
C ASP A 422 33.52 13.82 9.23
N VAL A 423 33.67 15.06 8.80
CA VAL A 423 34.92 15.82 8.83
C VAL A 423 35.29 16.18 10.28
N GLN A 424 36.26 15.47 10.84
CA GLN A 424 37.20 16.08 11.79
C GLN A 424 38.65 15.70 11.44
N GLN A 425 39.41 16.75 11.10
CA GLN A 425 40.81 16.76 10.68
C GLN A 425 41.75 16.43 11.84
N ALA A 426 42.65 15.47 11.61
CA ALA A 426 43.99 15.41 12.22
C ALA A 426 44.88 14.47 11.38
N THR A 427 46.08 14.92 11.04
CA THR A 427 46.92 14.46 9.92
C THR A 427 47.66 13.13 10.12
N ASP A 428 47.57 12.49 11.29
CA ASP A 428 48.13 11.13 11.54
C ASP A 428 47.07 10.02 11.51
N VAL A 429 45.80 10.36 11.29
CA VAL A 429 44.65 9.45 11.35
C VAL A 429 44.20 8.98 9.95
N VAL A 430 44.83 9.49 8.88
CA VAL A 430 44.39 9.28 7.49
C VAL A 430 44.58 7.83 7.03
N VAL A 431 45.68 7.17 7.44
CA VAL A 431 45.95 5.78 7.03
C VAL A 431 45.04 4.78 7.75
N SER A 432 44.73 5.01 9.03
CA SER A 432 43.80 4.16 9.79
C SER A 432 42.34 4.39 9.40
N LYS A 433 41.95 5.62 9.05
CA LYS A 433 40.60 5.95 8.55
C LYS A 433 40.33 5.42 7.15
N GLN A 434 41.33 5.40 6.28
CA GLN A 434 41.17 4.80 4.95
C GLN A 434 40.97 3.28 5.05
N ARG A 435 41.71 2.61 5.93
CA ARG A 435 41.55 1.16 6.16
C ARG A 435 40.17 0.82 6.74
N ASP A 436 39.66 1.64 7.67
CA ASP A 436 38.30 1.50 8.22
C ASP A 436 37.20 1.70 7.16
N GLY A 437 37.39 2.64 6.23
CA GLY A 437 36.51 2.84 5.08
C GLY A 437 36.54 1.69 4.07
N ASP A 438 37.73 1.19 3.74
CA ASP A 438 37.91 0.04 2.85
C ASP A 438 37.31 -1.24 3.47
N ASP A 439 37.50 -1.46 4.77
CA ASP A 439 36.90 -2.57 5.53
C ASP A 439 35.36 -2.47 5.55
N PHE A 440 34.80 -1.24 5.69
CA PHE A 440 33.36 -1.01 5.58
C PHE A 440 32.83 -1.33 4.18
N ILE A 441 33.49 -0.85 3.11
CA ILE A 441 33.14 -1.16 1.72
C ILE A 441 33.15 -2.67 1.51
N GLU A 442 34.20 -3.36 1.96
CA GLU A 442 34.31 -4.81 1.86
C GLU A 442 33.13 -5.50 2.56
N SER A 443 32.81 -5.10 3.79
CA SER A 443 31.69 -5.68 4.55
C SER A 443 30.34 -5.53 3.81
N GLN A 444 30.09 -4.37 3.19
CA GLN A 444 28.87 -4.12 2.44
C GLN A 444 28.79 -4.94 1.16
N VAL A 445 29.93 -5.15 0.49
CA VAL A 445 30.03 -6.03 -0.68
C VAL A 445 29.77 -7.48 -0.28
N VAL A 446 30.41 -8.00 0.78
CA VAL A 446 30.20 -9.35 1.31
C VAL A 446 28.73 -9.60 1.63
N GLU A 447 28.09 -8.67 2.32
CA GLU A 447 26.67 -8.76 2.65
C GLU A 447 25.80 -8.81 1.38
N ALA A 448 26.09 -7.95 0.40
CA ALA A 448 25.38 -7.96 -0.88
C ALA A 448 25.54 -9.28 -1.65
N VAL A 449 26.72 -9.92 -1.58
CA VAL A 449 26.94 -11.24 -2.17
C VAL A 449 26.03 -12.28 -1.56
N GLN A 450 25.91 -12.28 -0.23
CA GLN A 450 25.05 -13.22 0.49
C GLN A 450 23.59 -13.02 0.12
N GLN A 451 23.14 -11.77 0.02
CA GLN A 451 21.79 -11.42 -0.44
C GLN A 451 21.53 -11.94 -1.87
N LEU A 452 22.46 -11.72 -2.80
CA LEU A 452 22.33 -12.20 -4.19
C LEU A 452 22.31 -13.74 -4.27
N LYS A 453 23.14 -14.43 -3.48
CA LYS A 453 23.12 -15.91 -3.39
C LYS A 453 21.81 -16.43 -2.82
N LYS A 454 21.27 -15.77 -1.79
CA LYS A 454 19.95 -16.08 -1.23
C LYS A 454 18.85 -15.86 -2.27
N ALA A 455 18.88 -14.76 -3.01
CA ALA A 455 17.90 -14.45 -4.04
C ALA A 455 17.81 -15.51 -5.14
N VAL A 456 18.95 -15.99 -5.64
CA VAL A 456 18.98 -17.06 -6.65
C VAL A 456 18.38 -18.36 -6.11
N ARG A 457 18.68 -18.73 -4.86
CA ARG A 457 18.05 -19.91 -4.23
C ARG A 457 16.55 -19.72 -4.07
N MET A 458 16.12 -18.54 -3.61
CA MET A 458 14.71 -18.22 -3.40
C MET A 458 13.93 -18.28 -4.72
N ILE A 459 14.37 -17.59 -5.77
CA ILE A 459 13.65 -17.57 -7.05
C ILE A 459 13.61 -18.97 -7.69
N ASN A 460 14.70 -19.74 -7.65
CA ASN A 460 14.69 -21.11 -8.17
C ASN A 460 13.71 -22.02 -7.41
N HIS A 461 13.54 -21.79 -6.10
CA HIS A 461 12.56 -22.50 -5.29
C HIS A 461 11.13 -22.10 -5.63
N LEU A 462 10.86 -20.79 -5.70
CA LEU A 462 9.55 -20.24 -6.03
C LEU A 462 9.08 -20.63 -7.44
N MET A 463 10.02 -20.85 -8.37
CA MET A 463 9.75 -21.21 -9.75
C MET A 463 10.03 -22.69 -10.06
N SER A 464 10.07 -23.54 -9.03
CA SER A 464 10.46 -24.96 -9.15
C SER A 464 9.43 -25.82 -9.91
N ASP A 465 8.19 -25.37 -9.95
CA ASP A 465 7.03 -25.91 -10.67
C ASP A 465 7.01 -25.52 -12.16
N HIS A 466 7.71 -24.45 -12.54
CA HIS A 466 7.82 -23.99 -13.93
C HIS A 466 9.17 -24.37 -14.57
N LYS A 467 9.21 -25.45 -15.37
CA LYS A 467 10.42 -25.88 -16.09
C LYS A 467 10.20 -26.01 -17.61
N PRO A 468 11.14 -25.56 -18.45
CA PRO A 468 12.42 -24.93 -18.10
C PRO A 468 12.27 -23.46 -17.66
N PHE A 469 12.97 -23.07 -16.60
CA PHE A 469 13.01 -21.69 -16.11
C PHE A 469 14.25 -20.95 -16.65
N PRO A 470 14.13 -19.69 -17.09
CA PRO A 470 15.28 -18.91 -17.57
C PRO A 470 16.34 -18.74 -16.49
N GLY A 471 17.60 -18.61 -16.91
CA GLY A 471 18.70 -18.31 -15.99
C GLY A 471 18.51 -16.96 -15.29
N ILE A 472 18.89 -16.91 -14.02
CA ILE A 472 18.83 -15.70 -13.19
C ILE A 472 20.19 -15.00 -13.24
N ARG A 473 20.21 -13.75 -13.71
CA ARG A 473 21.38 -12.88 -13.64
C ARG A 473 21.38 -12.12 -12.32
N GLN A 474 22.57 -11.83 -11.80
CA GLN A 474 22.77 -11.11 -10.53
C GLN A 474 23.54 -9.81 -10.81
N THR A 475 23.18 -8.73 -10.13
CA THR A 475 23.90 -7.46 -10.22
C THR A 475 24.01 -6.77 -8.86
N LEU A 476 25.14 -6.13 -8.62
CA LEU A 476 25.39 -5.27 -7.47
C LEU A 476 25.58 -3.85 -7.98
N MET A 477 24.78 -2.92 -7.47
CA MET A 477 24.83 -1.50 -7.83
C MET A 477 25.37 -0.67 -6.67
N LEU A 478 26.38 0.13 -6.98
CA LEU A 478 27.12 0.96 -6.03
C LEU A 478 27.19 2.40 -6.57
N PRO A 479 26.06 3.14 -6.60
CA PRO A 479 25.93 4.37 -7.39
C PRO A 479 26.82 5.54 -6.94
N ARG A 480 27.45 5.46 -5.76
CA ARG A 480 28.30 6.52 -5.20
C ARG A 480 29.74 6.09 -4.91
N LEU A 481 30.13 4.91 -5.42
CA LEU A 481 31.44 4.32 -5.19
C LEU A 481 32.23 4.23 -6.50
N THR A 482 33.47 4.68 -6.53
CA THR A 482 34.29 4.57 -7.74
C THR A 482 34.82 3.16 -7.93
N ARG A 483 35.10 2.77 -9.17
CA ARG A 483 35.75 1.50 -9.49
C ARG A 483 37.11 1.34 -8.79
N GLN A 484 37.85 2.44 -8.62
CA GLN A 484 39.16 2.41 -7.97
C GLN A 484 39.03 2.14 -6.47
N ALA A 485 38.08 2.78 -5.78
CA ALA A 485 37.81 2.53 -4.38
C ALA A 485 37.31 1.11 -4.15
N LEU A 486 36.39 0.62 -4.98
CA LEU A 486 35.94 -0.77 -4.93
C LEU A 486 37.10 -1.74 -5.08
N LEU A 487 37.91 -1.60 -6.14
CA LEU A 487 39.05 -2.51 -6.35
C LEU A 487 40.01 -2.46 -5.17
N ARG A 488 40.30 -1.28 -4.61
CA ARG A 488 41.18 -1.15 -3.45
C ARG A 488 40.65 -1.95 -2.25
N ALA A 489 39.34 -1.84 -1.97
CA ALA A 489 38.70 -2.53 -0.85
C ALA A 489 38.65 -4.05 -1.04
N VAL A 490 38.37 -4.55 -2.25
CA VAL A 490 38.10 -6.00 -2.46
C VAL A 490 39.33 -6.81 -2.89
N VAL A 491 40.42 -6.18 -3.33
CA VAL A 491 41.62 -6.88 -3.86
C VAL A 491 42.26 -7.86 -2.86
N GLY A 492 42.11 -7.64 -1.55
CA GLY A 492 42.62 -8.55 -0.52
C GLY A 492 41.80 -9.83 -0.33
N ASN A 493 40.57 -9.89 -0.85
CA ASN A 493 39.64 -10.97 -0.59
C ASN A 493 39.51 -11.89 -1.81
N THR A 494 40.31 -12.97 -1.81
CA THR A 494 40.33 -13.95 -2.91
C THR A 494 39.00 -14.67 -3.11
N GLU A 495 38.19 -14.87 -2.06
CA GLU A 495 36.86 -15.50 -2.20
C GLU A 495 35.88 -14.60 -2.94
N LEU A 496 35.92 -13.27 -2.70
CA LEU A 496 35.13 -12.31 -3.46
C LEU A 496 35.61 -12.23 -4.90
N VAL A 497 36.92 -12.22 -5.14
CA VAL A 497 37.49 -12.18 -6.50
C VAL A 497 37.19 -13.46 -7.29
N GLU A 498 37.15 -14.64 -6.66
CA GLU A 498 36.81 -15.91 -7.29
C GLU A 498 35.29 -16.11 -7.45
N SER A 499 34.50 -15.76 -6.43
CA SER A 499 33.03 -15.72 -6.52
C SER A 499 32.56 -14.66 -7.52
N TYR A 500 33.42 -13.68 -7.86
CA TYR A 500 33.18 -12.58 -8.81
C TYR A 500 34.15 -12.52 -10.00
N GLY A 501 34.79 -13.64 -10.37
CA GLY A 501 35.55 -13.73 -11.62
C GLY A 501 34.72 -13.22 -12.79
N PRO A 502 35.35 -12.57 -13.79
CA PRO A 502 34.88 -11.33 -14.40
C PRO A 502 33.36 -11.37 -14.52
N PHE A 503 32.67 -10.81 -13.52
CA PHE A 503 31.23 -10.69 -13.58
C PHE A 503 30.91 -10.14 -14.95
N SER A 504 30.02 -10.83 -15.66
CA SER A 504 29.49 -10.37 -16.92
C SER A 504 28.90 -8.99 -16.66
N LEU A 505 29.72 -7.97 -16.89
CA LEU A 505 29.44 -6.55 -17.05
C LEU A 505 28.59 -6.34 -18.31
N CYS A 506 27.69 -7.28 -18.56
CA CYS A 506 26.87 -7.43 -19.72
C CYS A 506 25.42 -7.50 -19.23
N VAL A 507 25.03 -6.43 -18.56
CA VAL A 507 23.64 -5.96 -18.59
C VAL A 507 23.69 -4.59 -19.22
N SER A 508 23.90 -4.55 -20.53
CA SER A 508 24.06 -3.35 -21.35
C SER A 508 25.19 -2.40 -20.91
N ILE A 509 26.01 -1.95 -21.85
CA ILE A 509 26.96 -0.84 -21.62
C ILE A 509 26.25 0.34 -20.92
N TYR A 510 24.95 0.51 -21.14
CA TYR A 510 24.11 1.55 -20.57
C TYR A 510 23.84 1.48 -19.06
N ILE A 511 23.68 0.30 -18.44
CA ILE A 511 23.55 0.22 -16.96
C ILE A 511 24.88 0.58 -16.32
N TYR A 512 25.97 0.09 -16.91
CA TYR A 512 27.30 0.38 -16.41
C TYR A 512 27.64 1.88 -16.53
N VAL A 513 27.25 2.51 -17.64
CA VAL A 513 27.38 3.97 -17.84
C VAL A 513 26.47 4.76 -16.90
N CYS A 514 25.26 4.29 -16.59
CA CYS A 514 24.32 4.99 -15.71
C CYS A 514 24.61 4.87 -14.20
N VAL A 515 25.23 3.78 -13.75
CA VAL A 515 25.51 3.50 -12.33
C VAL A 515 26.86 4.07 -11.88
N PHE A 516 27.80 4.33 -12.80
CA PHE A 516 29.14 4.85 -12.47
C PHE A 516 29.43 6.28 -12.97
N ALA A 517 28.52 6.96 -13.67
CA ALA A 517 28.76 8.30 -14.20
C ALA A 517 28.37 9.40 -13.20
N THR A 518 29.32 9.86 -12.40
CA THR A 518 29.32 11.23 -11.83
C THR A 518 30.01 12.25 -12.74
N GLU A 519 30.58 11.84 -13.88
CA GLU A 519 31.24 12.72 -14.85
C GLU A 519 30.59 12.59 -16.23
N LEU A 520 29.57 13.43 -16.47
CA LEU A 520 28.96 13.61 -17.80
C LEU A 520 29.43 14.94 -18.39
N GLU A 521 30.71 15.01 -18.76
CA GLU A 521 31.18 15.93 -19.78
C GLU A 521 32.09 15.19 -20.77
N GLU A 522 31.59 15.14 -22.02
CA GLU A 522 32.33 14.94 -23.28
C GLU A 522 32.72 13.50 -23.74
N LEU A 523 32.24 13.19 -24.98
CA LEU A 523 32.80 12.31 -26.04
C LEU A 523 32.24 10.88 -26.21
N PRO A 524 32.40 10.25 -27.39
CA PRO A 524 31.60 10.48 -28.60
C PRO A 524 30.88 9.20 -29.07
N ARG A 525 29.89 9.34 -29.97
CA ARG A 525 29.21 8.21 -30.63
C ARG A 525 30.24 7.31 -31.35
N SER A 526 30.46 6.10 -30.82
CA SER A 526 31.25 5.05 -31.47
C SER A 526 30.41 3.79 -31.63
N ASN A 527 29.95 3.58 -32.86
CA ASN A 527 29.30 2.36 -33.34
C ASN A 527 30.30 1.19 -33.35
N SER A 528 30.20 0.24 -32.42
CA SER A 528 30.61 -1.15 -32.68
C SER A 528 30.21 -2.07 -31.52
N CYS A 529 29.08 -2.76 -31.65
CA CYS A 529 28.79 -3.96 -30.86
C CYS A 529 28.65 -5.12 -31.86
N GLN A 530 29.70 -5.94 -31.98
CA GLN A 530 29.62 -7.19 -32.73
C GLN A 530 28.76 -8.18 -31.95
N ARG A 531 27.68 -8.62 -32.59
CA ARG A 531 26.85 -9.76 -32.16
C ARG A 531 27.72 -11.00 -32.03
N SER A 532 27.72 -11.62 -30.86
CA SER A 532 28.02 -13.05 -30.72
C SER A 532 26.75 -13.75 -30.24
N HIS A 533 26.41 -14.80 -30.99
CA HIS A 533 25.19 -15.60 -30.95
C HIS A 533 24.86 -16.25 -29.61
#